data_AF-A0A9E5LW33-F1
#
_entry.id   AF-A0A9E5LW33-F1
#
_cell.length_a   1.000
_cell.length_b   1.000
_cell.length_c   1.000
_cell.angle_alpha   90.00
_cell.angle_beta   90.00
_cell.angle_gamma   90.00
#
_symmetry.space_group_name_H-M   'P 1'
#
loop_
_entity.id
_entity.type
_entity.pdbx_description
1 polymer ?
#
loop_
_entity_poly.entity_id
_entity_poly.type
_entity_poly.pdbx_seq_one_letter_code
_entity_poly.pdbx_strand_id
1 'polypeptide(L)'
;AQRAKPAKPAAFSLDEVLAIAKTVEKTSPAPAPVALIATKSGKTAPLPAHALQPAKPTTVRAASLADILGFNPKAKASHAANEEDAIPDKFKRYYKLLIELRNHVTGQVDQHSEETLKRSAKEDSGDLSSYGTDGGTDSFDRDFALSLVANEQEALAEIEAAIQRIKAGTYGVCEHTQQNINKERLIAVPFTRYTAAAMKEIEKTRYKVRGQTGILGEGEEGGPKVEDDSGE
;
A
#
# COMPACT_ATOMS: atom_id res chain seq x y z
N ALA A 1 -55.68 -16.66 16.79
CA ALA A 1 -54.24 -16.33 16.82
C ALA A 1 -53.96 -15.23 15.80
N GLN A 2 -53.56 -14.03 16.23
CA GLN A 2 -53.23 -12.91 15.34
C GLN A 2 -51.70 -12.86 15.16
N ARG A 3 -51.21 -12.74 13.91
CA ARG A 3 -49.77 -12.65 13.61
C ARG A 3 -49.32 -11.18 13.59
N ALA A 4 -48.23 -10.88 14.28
CA ALA A 4 -47.62 -9.54 14.31
C ALA A 4 -47.02 -9.15 12.95
N LYS A 5 -47.00 -7.84 12.66
CA LYS A 5 -46.32 -7.25 11.48
C LYS A 5 -44.98 -6.65 11.94
N PRO A 6 -43.87 -6.86 11.21
CA PRO A 6 -42.59 -6.26 11.56
C PRO A 6 -42.57 -4.74 11.29
N ALA A 7 -41.90 -4.00 12.17
CA ALA A 7 -41.66 -2.57 12.01
C ALA A 7 -40.64 -2.29 10.89
N LYS A 8 -40.83 -1.20 10.14
CA LYS A 8 -39.87 -0.73 9.14
C LYS A 8 -38.78 0.10 9.83
N PRO A 9 -37.48 -0.15 9.58
CA PRO A 9 -36.42 0.71 10.09
C PRO A 9 -36.45 2.09 9.41
N ALA A 10 -35.93 3.11 10.11
CA ALA A 10 -35.84 4.47 9.59
C ALA A 10 -34.92 4.51 8.37
N ALA A 11 -35.51 4.83 7.21
CA ALA A 11 -34.80 5.01 5.96
C ALA A 11 -34.86 6.49 5.57
N PHE A 12 -33.71 7.17 5.55
CA PHE A 12 -33.58 8.50 4.97
C PHE A 12 -33.90 8.43 3.48
N SER A 13 -34.99 9.08 3.05
CA SER A 13 -35.33 9.19 1.64
C SER A 13 -34.60 10.38 1.01
N LEU A 14 -34.26 10.25 -0.28
CA LEU A 14 -33.57 11.31 -1.02
C LEU A 14 -34.41 12.60 -1.14
N ASP A 15 -35.74 12.47 -1.06
CA ASP A 15 -36.68 13.59 -1.07
C ASP A 15 -36.50 14.53 0.14
N GLU A 16 -36.12 13.98 1.31
CA GLU A 16 -35.89 14.76 2.54
C GLU A 16 -34.63 15.64 2.41
N VAL A 17 -33.57 15.10 1.78
CA VAL A 17 -32.32 15.83 1.49
C VAL A 17 -32.54 16.95 0.47
N LEU A 18 -33.36 16.70 -0.56
CA LEU A 18 -33.73 17.71 -1.56
C LEU A 18 -34.60 18.83 -0.97
N ALA A 19 -35.49 18.51 -0.01
CA ALA A 19 -36.27 19.52 0.70
C ALA A 19 -35.36 20.45 1.52
N ILE A 20 -34.36 19.91 2.24
CA ILE A 20 -33.39 20.70 3.01
C ILE A 20 -32.58 21.62 2.10
N ALA A 21 -32.02 21.10 0.99
CA ALA A 21 -31.25 21.91 0.03
C ALA A 21 -32.05 23.13 -0.47
N LYS A 22 -33.33 22.93 -0.80
CA LYS A 22 -34.22 23.99 -1.28
C LYS A 22 -34.59 25.05 -0.22
N THR A 23 -34.46 24.73 1.07
CA THR A 23 -34.67 25.73 2.14
C THR A 23 -33.46 26.64 2.37
N VAL A 24 -32.25 26.18 2.05
CA VAL A 24 -31.00 26.94 2.27
C VAL A 24 -30.83 28.08 1.26
N GLU A 25 -31.24 27.89 0.00
CA GLU A 25 -31.12 28.94 -1.04
C GLU A 25 -31.97 30.20 -0.76
N LYS A 26 -32.97 30.12 0.12
CA LYS A 26 -33.94 31.21 0.31
C LYS A 26 -33.53 32.28 1.34
N THR A 27 -32.36 32.16 1.96
CA THR A 27 -31.92 33.10 3.02
C THR A 27 -30.54 33.70 2.73
N SER A 28 -30.52 34.76 1.92
CA SER A 28 -29.41 35.72 1.86
C SER A 28 -29.94 37.12 1.53
N PRO A 29 -29.74 38.13 2.40
CA PRO A 29 -30.09 39.51 2.11
C PRO A 29 -28.91 40.26 1.47
N ALA A 30 -29.12 40.81 0.28
CA ALA A 30 -28.29 41.92 -0.25
C ALA A 30 -28.65 43.24 0.46
N PRO A 31 -27.80 44.28 0.34
CA PRO A 31 -28.10 45.27 -0.72
C PRO A 31 -26.87 45.86 -1.44
N ALA A 32 -27.13 46.48 -2.60
CA ALA A 32 -26.18 47.22 -3.46
C ALA A 32 -26.46 48.76 -3.33
N PRO A 33 -26.45 49.62 -4.38
CA PRO A 33 -25.60 49.76 -5.59
C PRO A 33 -25.15 51.22 -5.92
N VAL A 34 -24.06 51.42 -6.71
CA VAL A 34 -23.81 52.51 -7.71
C VAL A 34 -22.48 52.26 -8.48
N ALA A 35 -22.03 53.06 -9.47
CA ALA A 35 -22.56 53.27 -10.84
C ALA A 35 -21.59 54.13 -11.72
N LEU A 36 -21.90 54.27 -13.02
CA LEU A 36 -21.52 55.34 -13.99
C LEU A 36 -20.05 55.59 -14.44
N ILE A 37 -19.67 54.89 -15.53
CA ILE A 37 -19.41 55.41 -16.91
C ILE A 37 -18.26 56.45 -17.22
N ALA A 38 -17.41 56.02 -18.17
CA ALA A 38 -16.63 56.74 -19.21
C ALA A 38 -15.46 57.69 -18.89
N THR A 39 -14.29 57.44 -19.52
CA THR A 39 -13.84 58.16 -20.75
C THR A 39 -12.56 57.54 -21.34
N LYS A 40 -12.18 57.96 -22.57
CA LYS A 40 -11.05 57.42 -23.37
C LYS A 40 -9.83 58.35 -23.25
N SER A 41 -8.61 57.80 -23.19
CA SER A 41 -7.43 58.27 -23.96
C SER A 41 -6.21 57.40 -23.64
N GLY A 42 -5.35 57.16 -24.62
CA GLY A 42 -4.07 56.48 -24.41
C GLY A 42 -2.89 57.42 -24.61
N LYS A 43 -1.82 57.26 -23.81
CA LYS A 43 -0.46 57.69 -24.18
C LYS A 43 0.62 57.00 -23.34
N THR A 44 1.57 56.38 -24.05
CA THR A 44 3.02 56.26 -23.77
C THR A 44 3.51 56.11 -22.31
N ALA A 45 4.24 55.01 -22.07
CA ALA A 45 5.14 54.85 -20.92
C ALA A 45 6.23 55.95 -20.87
N PRO A 46 6.81 56.24 -19.68
CA PRO A 46 7.92 55.41 -19.19
C PRO A 46 7.90 55.07 -17.69
N LEU A 47 8.61 54.00 -17.33
CA LEU A 47 9.11 53.68 -15.98
C LEU A 47 10.52 54.32 -15.79
N PRO A 48 11.09 54.42 -14.56
CA PRO A 48 10.54 54.06 -13.24
C PRO A 48 10.65 55.17 -12.18
N ALA A 49 9.76 55.14 -11.18
CA ALA A 49 9.99 55.72 -9.87
C ALA A 49 9.38 54.81 -8.80
N HIS A 50 10.12 53.78 -8.39
CA HIS A 50 9.69 52.91 -7.29
C HIS A 50 9.72 53.68 -5.98
N ALA A 51 8.56 54.20 -5.57
CA ALA A 51 8.35 54.68 -4.22
C ALA A 51 8.70 53.57 -3.23
N LEU A 52 9.56 53.91 -2.26
CA LEU A 52 10.12 52.99 -1.28
C LEU A 52 8.97 52.40 -0.42
N GLN A 53 8.62 51.14 -0.68
CA GLN A 53 7.71 50.42 0.22
C GLN A 53 8.41 50.24 1.57
N PRO A 54 7.75 50.52 2.71
CA PRO A 54 8.36 50.30 4.01
C PRO A 54 8.67 48.81 4.17
N ALA A 55 9.95 48.50 4.42
CA ALA A 55 10.40 47.14 4.60
C ALA A 55 9.67 46.51 5.79
N LYS A 56 8.84 45.50 5.52
CA LYS A 56 8.23 44.67 6.56
C LYS A 56 9.38 44.05 7.37
N PRO A 57 9.44 44.21 8.71
CA PRO A 57 10.56 43.73 9.48
C PRO A 57 10.64 42.22 9.34
N THR A 58 11.73 41.74 8.73
CA THR A 58 12.11 40.34 8.71
C THR A 58 12.53 39.94 10.12
N THR A 59 11.54 39.66 10.97
CA THR A 59 11.75 38.89 12.19
C THR A 59 12.34 37.55 11.76
N VAL A 60 13.65 37.41 11.93
CA VAL A 60 14.37 36.17 11.71
C VAL A 60 13.79 35.18 12.72
N ARG A 61 12.87 34.33 12.27
CA ARG A 61 12.38 33.23 13.10
C ARG A 61 13.61 32.38 13.40
N ALA A 62 13.93 32.22 14.67
CA ALA A 62 14.88 31.19 15.09
C ALA A 62 14.37 29.87 14.50
N ALA A 63 15.20 29.20 13.70
CA ALA A 63 14.84 27.92 13.12
C ALA A 63 14.50 26.96 14.26
N SER A 64 13.38 26.24 14.15
CA SER A 64 13.07 25.21 15.13
C SER A 64 14.21 24.18 15.11
N LEU A 65 14.49 23.55 16.25
CA LEU A 65 15.45 22.43 16.30
C LEU A 65 15.05 21.32 15.29
N ALA A 66 13.75 21.18 15.03
CA ALA A 66 13.17 20.36 13.97
C ALA A 66 13.57 20.79 12.54
N ASP A 67 13.64 22.09 12.24
CA ASP A 67 14.04 22.60 10.92
C ASP A 67 15.57 22.51 10.73
N ILE A 68 16.35 22.69 11.79
CA ILE A 68 17.82 22.49 11.78
C ILE A 68 18.17 21.02 11.52
N LEU A 69 17.42 20.09 12.10
CA LEU A 69 17.62 18.64 11.92
C LEU A 69 16.84 18.05 10.72
N GLY A 70 16.13 18.87 9.94
CA GLY A 70 15.32 18.41 8.78
C GLY A 70 14.08 17.57 9.12
N PHE A 71 13.77 17.36 10.40
CA PHE A 71 12.59 16.64 10.87
C PHE A 71 11.37 17.57 10.99
N ASN A 72 10.87 18.09 9.88
CA ASN A 72 9.60 18.83 9.89
C ASN A 72 8.41 17.83 9.77
N PRO A 73 7.67 17.52 10.86
CA PRO A 73 6.63 16.49 10.84
C PRO A 73 5.44 16.88 9.96
N LYS A 74 5.18 18.18 9.79
CA LYS A 74 4.09 18.69 8.96
C LYS A 74 4.34 18.44 7.47
N ALA A 75 5.61 18.47 7.04
CA ALA A 75 5.98 18.09 5.69
C ALA A 75 5.66 16.61 5.43
N LYS A 76 6.15 15.67 6.27
CA LYS A 76 5.85 14.23 6.13
C LYS A 76 4.35 13.94 6.11
N ALA A 77 3.57 14.53 7.01
CA ALA A 77 2.12 14.35 7.04
C ALA A 77 1.44 14.86 5.75
N SER A 78 1.88 16.01 5.21
CA SER A 78 1.35 16.53 3.95
C SER A 78 1.72 15.66 2.75
N HIS A 79 2.95 15.13 2.70
CA HIS A 79 3.37 14.23 1.61
C HIS A 79 2.58 12.91 1.62
N ALA A 80 2.34 12.31 2.79
CA ALA A 80 1.53 11.10 2.89
C ALA A 80 0.06 11.33 2.47
N ALA A 81 -0.53 12.47 2.83
CA ALA A 81 -1.90 12.82 2.40
C ALA A 81 -1.98 13.03 0.87
N ASN A 82 -1.00 13.72 0.28
CA ASN A 82 -0.92 13.93 -1.17
C ASN A 82 -0.71 12.60 -1.96
N GLU A 83 -0.20 11.55 -1.31
CA GLU A 83 0.11 10.28 -1.95
C GLU A 83 -1.15 9.42 -2.20
N GLU A 84 -2.14 9.47 -1.29
CA GLU A 84 -3.48 8.88 -1.46
C GLU A 84 -4.27 9.51 -2.61
N ASP A 85 -4.04 10.79 -2.91
CA ASP A 85 -4.76 11.56 -3.92
C ASP A 85 -4.08 11.55 -5.30
N ALA A 86 -2.81 11.13 -5.37
CA ALA A 86 -2.11 10.88 -6.63
C ALA A 86 -2.52 9.57 -7.34
N ILE A 87 -3.30 8.71 -6.67
CA ILE A 87 -3.62 7.35 -7.13
C ILE A 87 -4.99 7.31 -7.86
N PRO A 88 -5.09 6.63 -9.02
CA PRO A 88 -6.36 6.51 -9.75
C PRO A 88 -7.50 5.91 -8.91
N ASP A 89 -8.70 6.49 -9.00
CA ASP A 89 -9.90 6.06 -8.25
C ASP A 89 -10.20 4.56 -8.37
N LYS A 90 -9.92 3.97 -9.53
CA LYS A 90 -10.07 2.52 -9.80
C LYS A 90 -9.26 1.65 -8.83
N PHE A 91 -8.13 2.15 -8.36
CA PHE A 91 -7.19 1.43 -7.50
C PHE A 91 -7.18 1.90 -6.04
N LYS A 92 -7.78 3.05 -5.73
CA LYS A 92 -7.83 3.62 -4.36
C LYS A 92 -8.37 2.67 -3.29
N ARG A 93 -9.28 1.75 -3.64
CA ARG A 93 -9.75 0.67 -2.73
C ARG A 93 -8.67 -0.36 -2.41
N TYR A 94 -7.96 -0.87 -3.42
CA TYR A 94 -6.90 -1.87 -3.23
C TYR A 94 -5.68 -1.24 -2.55
N TYR A 95 -5.37 0.02 -2.84
CA TYR A 95 -4.26 0.75 -2.20
C TYR A 95 -4.43 0.86 -0.69
N LYS A 96 -5.62 1.23 -0.20
CA LYS A 96 -5.92 1.28 1.23
C LYS A 96 -5.74 -0.07 1.92
N LEU A 97 -6.23 -1.14 1.28
CA LEU A 97 -6.10 -2.50 1.79
C LEU A 97 -4.63 -2.97 1.78
N LEU A 98 -3.82 -2.55 0.81
CA LEU A 98 -2.37 -2.79 0.80
C LEU A 98 -1.63 -2.01 1.91
N ILE A 99 -2.04 -0.77 2.24
CA ILE A 99 -1.47 -0.03 3.38
C ILE A 99 -1.83 -0.72 4.70
N GLU A 100 -3.08 -1.11 4.88
CA GLU A 100 -3.53 -1.85 6.07
C GLU A 100 -2.74 -3.15 6.25
N LEU A 101 -2.61 -3.93 5.18
CA LEU A 101 -1.84 -5.17 5.17
C LEU A 101 -0.33 -4.93 5.41
N ARG A 102 0.25 -3.88 4.82
CA ARG A 102 1.66 -3.50 5.08
C ARG A 102 1.87 -3.22 6.56
N ASN A 103 1.05 -2.36 7.15
CA ASN A 103 1.15 -1.99 8.57
C ASN A 103 0.97 -3.20 9.49
N HIS A 104 0.06 -4.12 9.13
CA HIS A 104 -0.13 -5.38 9.86
C HIS A 104 1.12 -6.26 9.81
N VAL A 105 1.64 -6.55 8.61
CA VAL A 105 2.82 -7.42 8.43
C VAL A 105 4.08 -6.79 9.03
N THR A 106 4.28 -5.46 8.93
CA THR A 106 5.38 -4.77 9.63
C THR A 106 5.32 -5.02 11.14
N GLY A 107 4.12 -4.88 11.75
CA GLY A 107 3.95 -5.15 13.18
C GLY A 107 4.19 -6.61 13.57
N GLN A 108 3.92 -7.57 12.68
CA GLN A 108 4.24 -8.99 12.90
C GLN A 108 5.76 -9.24 12.82
N VAL A 109 6.42 -8.72 11.79
CA VAL A 109 7.89 -8.82 11.62
C VAL A 109 8.61 -8.22 12.83
N ASP A 110 8.18 -7.05 13.32
CA ASP A 110 8.76 -6.42 14.51
C ASP A 110 8.61 -7.32 15.75
N GLN A 111 7.43 -7.92 15.97
CA GLN A 111 7.17 -8.81 17.11
C GLN A 111 7.98 -10.12 17.04
N HIS A 112 7.95 -10.81 15.90
CA HIS A 112 8.63 -12.10 15.73
C HIS A 112 10.16 -11.94 15.66
N SER A 113 10.66 -10.84 15.10
CA SER A 113 12.10 -10.54 15.12
C SER A 113 12.58 -10.20 16.53
N GLU A 114 11.84 -9.40 17.31
CA GLU A 114 12.15 -9.18 18.72
C GLU A 114 12.17 -10.48 19.53
N GLU A 115 11.20 -11.39 19.33
CA GLU A 115 11.18 -12.68 20.02
C GLU A 115 12.40 -13.53 19.65
N THR A 116 12.69 -13.66 18.34
CA THR A 116 13.82 -14.44 17.84
C THR A 116 15.16 -13.90 18.35
N LEU A 117 15.33 -12.58 18.39
CA LEU A 117 16.53 -11.94 18.94
C LEU A 117 16.65 -12.10 20.46
N LYS A 118 15.53 -12.05 21.20
CA LYS A 118 15.52 -12.30 22.66
C LYS A 118 15.91 -13.74 23.00
N ARG A 119 15.47 -14.72 22.18
CA ARG A 119 15.92 -16.12 22.28
C ARG A 119 17.42 -16.22 22.00
N SER A 120 17.89 -15.72 20.85
CA SER A 120 19.32 -15.75 20.48
C SER A 120 20.23 -15.11 21.54
N ALA A 121 19.85 -13.96 22.09
CA ALA A 121 20.63 -13.26 23.11
C ALA A 121 20.70 -14.03 24.45
N LYS A 122 19.68 -14.84 24.77
CA LYS A 122 19.72 -15.73 25.93
C LYS A 122 20.68 -16.90 25.70
N GLU A 123 20.67 -17.47 24.50
CA GLU A 123 21.60 -18.53 24.11
C GLU A 123 23.06 -18.04 24.12
N ASP A 124 23.33 -16.91 23.46
CA ASP A 124 24.67 -16.28 23.42
C ASP A 124 25.20 -15.88 24.81
N SER A 125 24.32 -15.68 25.80
CA SER A 125 24.70 -15.35 27.18
C SER A 125 25.29 -16.53 27.96
N GLY A 126 25.26 -17.75 27.40
CA GLY A 126 25.89 -18.92 28.00
C GLY A 126 25.19 -19.44 29.25
N ASP A 127 23.86 -19.34 29.30
CA ASP A 127 23.00 -19.97 30.33
C ASP A 127 22.96 -21.50 30.12
N LEU A 128 24.14 -22.13 30.19
CA LEU A 128 24.39 -23.53 29.82
C LEU A 128 23.57 -24.55 30.65
N SER A 129 22.85 -24.08 31.68
CA SER A 129 21.90 -24.88 32.46
C SER A 129 20.66 -25.30 31.68
N SER A 130 20.30 -24.63 30.58
CA SER A 130 19.13 -25.01 29.75
C SER A 130 19.44 -26.08 28.71
N TYR A 131 20.72 -26.35 28.44
CA TYR A 131 21.22 -27.22 27.37
C TYR A 131 21.25 -28.69 27.79
N GLY A 132 20.16 -29.12 28.44
CA GLY A 132 19.89 -30.53 28.65
C GLY A 132 19.54 -31.22 27.33
N THR A 133 18.84 -32.35 27.43
CA THR A 133 18.42 -33.20 26.30
C THR A 133 17.48 -32.52 25.27
N ASP A 134 17.15 -31.24 25.46
CA ASP A 134 16.18 -30.47 24.69
C ASP A 134 16.80 -29.47 23.70
N GLY A 135 18.13 -29.31 23.66
CA GLY A 135 18.80 -28.35 22.77
C GLY A 135 18.57 -28.60 21.27
N GLY A 136 18.12 -29.79 20.88
CA GLY A 136 17.67 -30.09 19.52
C GLY A 136 16.28 -29.50 19.19
N THR A 137 15.40 -29.42 20.19
CA THR A 137 14.06 -28.81 20.08
C THR A 137 14.18 -27.30 19.96
N ASP A 138 14.95 -26.65 20.84
CA ASP A 138 15.14 -25.19 20.78
C ASP A 138 15.81 -24.75 19.47
N SER A 139 16.79 -25.52 18.98
CA SER A 139 17.38 -25.28 17.66
C SER A 139 16.34 -25.34 16.54
N PHE A 140 15.42 -26.31 16.56
CA PHE A 140 14.34 -26.42 15.59
C PHE A 140 13.34 -25.26 15.70
N ASP A 141 12.94 -24.90 16.92
CA ASP A 141 12.01 -23.79 17.18
C ASP A 141 12.60 -22.45 16.71
N ARG A 142 13.90 -22.22 16.93
CA ARG A 142 14.62 -21.04 16.42
C ARG A 142 14.67 -21.01 14.89
N ASP A 143 15.02 -22.13 14.25
CA ASP A 143 15.12 -22.20 12.80
C ASP A 143 13.72 -22.06 12.14
N PHE A 144 12.66 -22.55 12.81
CA PHE A 144 11.27 -22.28 12.44
C PHE A 144 10.88 -20.80 12.59
N ALA A 145 11.23 -20.15 13.70
CA ALA A 145 10.98 -18.72 13.92
C ALA A 145 11.71 -17.84 12.88
N LEU A 146 12.96 -18.16 12.55
CA LEU A 146 13.73 -17.50 11.49
C LEU A 146 13.07 -17.67 10.11
N SER A 147 12.58 -18.88 9.79
CA SER A 147 11.83 -19.15 8.56
C SER A 147 10.51 -18.38 8.49
N LEU A 148 9.79 -18.24 9.61
CA LEU A 148 8.58 -17.43 9.70
C LEU A 148 8.87 -15.95 9.40
N VAL A 149 9.86 -15.36 10.08
CA VAL A 149 10.28 -13.95 9.86
C VAL A 149 10.72 -13.72 8.41
N ALA A 150 11.43 -14.67 7.80
CA ALA A 150 11.85 -14.57 6.40
C ALA A 150 10.65 -14.56 5.43
N ASN A 151 9.64 -15.42 5.66
CA ASN A 151 8.42 -15.44 4.85
C ASN A 151 7.60 -14.15 5.00
N GLU A 152 7.53 -13.57 6.20
CA GLU A 152 6.85 -12.30 6.46
C GLU A 152 7.56 -11.11 5.79
N GLN A 153 8.90 -11.12 5.76
CA GLN A 153 9.69 -10.14 4.99
C GLN A 153 9.48 -10.28 3.48
N GLU A 154 9.39 -11.51 2.94
CA GLU A 154 9.05 -11.73 1.53
C GLU A 154 7.64 -11.21 1.21
N ALA A 155 6.65 -11.49 2.07
CA ALA A 155 5.29 -10.97 1.93
C ALA A 155 5.25 -9.43 1.97
N LEU A 156 6.00 -8.80 2.87
CA LEU A 156 6.13 -7.34 2.94
C LEU A 156 6.73 -6.77 1.66
N ALA A 157 7.76 -7.41 1.09
CA ALA A 157 8.35 -7.01 -0.19
C ALA A 157 7.35 -7.15 -1.35
N GLU A 158 6.51 -8.19 -1.39
CA GLU A 158 5.44 -8.32 -2.39
C GLU A 158 4.37 -7.22 -2.26
N ILE A 159 4.00 -6.84 -1.03
CA ILE A 159 3.06 -5.75 -0.76
C ILE A 159 3.63 -4.40 -1.22
N GLU A 160 4.90 -4.11 -0.94
CA GLU A 160 5.55 -2.88 -1.40
C GLU A 160 5.70 -2.85 -2.92
N ALA A 161 6.04 -3.98 -3.55
CA ALA A 161 6.05 -4.12 -5.01
C ALA A 161 4.65 -3.91 -5.63
N ALA A 162 3.58 -4.35 -4.97
CA ALA A 162 2.20 -4.09 -5.41
C ALA A 162 1.84 -2.60 -5.32
N ILE A 163 2.25 -1.92 -4.24
CA ILE A 163 2.09 -0.46 -4.09
C ILE A 163 2.85 0.29 -5.20
N GLN A 164 4.08 -0.13 -5.52
CA GLN A 164 4.86 0.45 -6.62
C GLN A 164 4.18 0.22 -7.98
N ARG A 165 3.62 -0.97 -8.23
CA ARG A 165 2.83 -1.25 -9.45
C ARG A 165 1.57 -0.38 -9.57
N ILE A 166 0.92 -0.02 -8.46
CA ILE A 166 -0.21 0.94 -8.46
C ILE A 166 0.27 2.33 -8.89
N LYS A 167 1.38 2.82 -8.34
CA LYS A 167 1.99 4.11 -8.71
C LYS A 167 2.45 4.15 -10.16
N ALA A 168 2.98 3.05 -10.67
CA ALA A 168 3.39 2.89 -12.07
C ALA A 168 2.21 2.66 -13.05
N GLY A 169 0.99 2.45 -12.54
CA GLY A 169 -0.19 2.17 -13.36
C GLY A 169 -0.26 0.76 -13.96
N THR A 170 0.67 -0.14 -13.61
CA THR A 170 0.78 -1.53 -14.12
C THR A 170 0.03 -2.55 -13.25
N TYR A 171 -0.58 -2.12 -12.14
CA TYR A 171 -1.32 -2.98 -11.23
C TYR A 171 -2.52 -3.68 -11.88
N GLY A 172 -2.72 -4.95 -11.54
CA GLY A 172 -3.77 -5.79 -12.10
C GLY A 172 -3.41 -6.48 -13.42
N VAL A 173 -2.18 -6.36 -13.92
CA VAL A 173 -1.65 -7.15 -15.04
C VAL A 173 -0.73 -8.26 -14.53
N CYS A 174 -0.83 -9.45 -15.13
CA CYS A 174 -0.01 -10.61 -14.81
C CYS A 174 1.40 -10.47 -15.37
N GLU A 175 2.43 -10.57 -14.53
CA GLU A 175 3.82 -10.46 -14.98
C GLU A 175 4.24 -11.60 -15.92
N HIS A 176 3.65 -12.80 -15.80
CA HIS A 176 4.00 -13.97 -16.61
C HIS A 176 3.29 -14.01 -17.96
N THR A 177 1.97 -13.82 -17.98
CA THR A 177 1.14 -13.97 -19.20
C THR A 177 0.64 -12.64 -19.79
N GLN A 178 0.93 -11.50 -19.14
CA GLN A 178 0.44 -10.16 -19.53
C GLN A 178 -1.10 -10.04 -19.61
N GLN A 179 -1.83 -11.00 -19.05
CA GLN A 179 -3.28 -11.00 -18.95
C GLN A 179 -3.76 -10.20 -17.73
N ASN A 180 -4.97 -9.66 -17.81
CA ASN A 180 -5.63 -9.00 -16.67
C ASN A 180 -5.92 -10.00 -15.54
N ILE A 181 -5.65 -9.60 -14.29
CA ILE A 181 -5.93 -10.39 -13.10
C ILE A 181 -7.41 -10.20 -12.70
N ASN A 182 -8.09 -11.31 -12.40
CA ASN A 182 -9.50 -11.30 -11.96
C ASN A 182 -9.69 -10.42 -10.73
N LYS A 183 -10.70 -9.54 -10.77
CA LYS A 183 -11.01 -8.57 -9.69
C LYS A 183 -11.26 -9.26 -8.34
N GLU A 184 -11.98 -10.38 -8.35
CA GLU A 184 -12.24 -11.21 -7.16
C GLU A 184 -10.94 -11.63 -6.46
N ARG A 185 -9.90 -11.97 -7.25
CA ARG A 185 -8.60 -12.34 -6.70
C ARG A 185 -7.81 -11.14 -6.19
N LEU A 186 -7.94 -9.96 -6.81
CA LEU A 186 -7.35 -8.72 -6.27
C LEU A 186 -8.04 -8.25 -4.98
N ILE A 187 -9.30 -8.64 -4.75
CA ILE A 187 -10.01 -8.42 -3.49
C ILE A 187 -9.53 -9.41 -2.41
N ALA A 188 -9.36 -10.69 -2.78
CA ALA A 188 -8.93 -11.73 -1.83
C ALA A 188 -7.43 -11.65 -1.47
N VAL A 189 -6.55 -11.40 -2.45
CA VAL A 189 -5.10 -11.34 -2.27
C VAL A 189 -4.53 -10.17 -3.12
N PRO A 190 -4.40 -8.97 -2.55
CA PRO A 190 -4.17 -7.73 -3.30
C PRO A 190 -2.73 -7.61 -3.83
N PHE A 191 -1.75 -8.22 -3.17
CA PHE A 191 -0.33 -8.10 -3.52
C PHE A 191 0.09 -8.99 -4.70
N THR A 192 -0.82 -9.81 -5.23
CA THR A 192 -0.51 -10.85 -6.23
C THR A 192 0.14 -10.34 -7.53
N ARG A 193 1.05 -11.15 -8.07
CA ARG A 193 1.84 -10.88 -9.30
C ARG A 193 1.32 -11.58 -10.56
N TYR A 194 0.75 -12.78 -10.39
CA TYR A 194 0.34 -13.68 -11.50
C TYR A 194 -1.16 -13.93 -11.51
N THR A 195 -1.76 -14.41 -12.62
CA THR A 195 -3.13 -14.98 -12.60
C THR A 195 -3.14 -16.35 -11.90
N ALA A 196 -4.34 -16.88 -11.59
CA ALA A 196 -4.46 -18.23 -11.02
C ALA A 196 -3.98 -19.34 -11.96
N ALA A 197 -4.18 -19.19 -13.28
CA ALA A 197 -3.65 -20.10 -14.29
C ALA A 197 -2.11 -20.07 -14.34
N ALA A 198 -1.53 -18.87 -14.46
CA ALA A 198 -0.08 -18.68 -14.44
C ALA A 198 0.58 -19.20 -13.15
N MET A 199 -0.06 -18.97 -11.99
CA MET A 199 0.44 -19.49 -10.71
C MET A 199 0.51 -21.03 -10.70
N LYS A 200 -0.54 -21.70 -11.23
CA LYS A 200 -0.60 -23.16 -11.36
C LYS A 200 0.47 -23.71 -12.33
N GLU A 201 0.79 -22.97 -13.38
CA GLU A 201 1.85 -23.32 -14.34
C GLU A 201 3.25 -23.15 -13.73
N ILE A 202 3.48 -22.07 -13.00
CA ILE A 202 4.71 -21.83 -12.23
C ILE A 202 4.91 -22.91 -11.17
N GLU A 203 3.87 -23.25 -10.40
CA GLU A 203 3.90 -24.31 -9.39
C GLU A 203 4.21 -25.68 -10.00
N LYS A 204 3.51 -26.06 -11.09
CA LYS A 204 3.77 -27.30 -11.83
C LYS A 204 5.20 -27.38 -12.35
N THR A 205 5.76 -26.24 -12.79
CA THR A 205 7.14 -26.16 -13.28
C THR A 205 8.15 -26.26 -12.13
N ARG A 206 7.90 -25.57 -11.00
CA ARG A 206 8.70 -25.65 -9.77
C ARG A 206 8.74 -27.07 -9.20
N TYR A 207 7.62 -27.78 -9.22
CA TYR A 207 7.54 -29.19 -8.82
C TYR A 207 8.39 -30.09 -9.71
N LYS A 208 8.29 -29.95 -11.04
CA LYS A 208 9.12 -30.71 -12.00
C LYS A 208 10.62 -30.50 -11.76
N VAL A 209 11.06 -29.25 -11.64
CA VAL A 209 12.49 -28.92 -11.42
C VAL A 209 12.99 -29.48 -10.08
N ARG A 210 12.18 -29.41 -9.02
CA ARG A 210 12.54 -29.99 -7.72
C ARG A 210 12.62 -31.52 -7.76
N GLY A 211 11.73 -32.19 -8.50
CA GLY A 211 11.82 -33.64 -8.74
C GLY A 211 13.01 -34.06 -9.61
N GLN A 212 13.46 -33.18 -10.50
CA GLN A 212 14.61 -33.42 -11.39
C GLN A 212 15.97 -33.24 -10.70
N THR A 213 16.03 -32.59 -9.54
CA THR A 213 17.28 -32.17 -8.88
C THR A 213 17.53 -32.80 -7.50
N GLY A 214 16.82 -33.87 -7.13
CA GLY A 214 17.20 -34.60 -5.92
C GLY A 214 16.32 -35.79 -5.52
N ILE A 215 16.78 -37.00 -5.84
CA ILE A 215 17.25 -37.98 -4.84
C ILE A 215 18.05 -39.09 -5.57
N LEU A 216 19.22 -39.47 -5.03
CA LEU A 216 20.17 -40.44 -5.62
C LEU A 216 20.77 -40.06 -6.99
N GLY A 217 21.91 -39.36 -6.95
CA GLY A 217 22.85 -39.31 -8.06
C GLY A 217 23.78 -40.52 -8.06
N GLU A 218 23.24 -41.72 -8.25
CA GLU A 218 24.03 -42.90 -8.69
C GLU A 218 23.56 -43.24 -10.10
N GLY A 219 24.51 -43.32 -11.04
CA GLY A 219 24.21 -43.08 -12.45
C GLY A 219 23.64 -44.27 -13.21
N GLU A 220 22.72 -43.97 -14.14
CA GLU A 220 22.54 -44.75 -15.36
C GLU A 220 22.08 -43.81 -16.51
N GLU A 221 22.43 -44.13 -17.75
CA GLU A 221 22.09 -43.30 -18.92
C GLU A 221 20.57 -43.30 -19.18
N GLY A 222 19.93 -42.16 -18.92
CA GLY A 222 18.50 -41.94 -19.17
C GLY A 222 18.23 -40.64 -19.90
N GLY A 223 18.64 -40.55 -21.17
CA GLY A 223 18.42 -39.37 -22.01
C GLY A 223 16.93 -39.02 -22.16
N PRO A 224 16.58 -37.74 -22.41
CA PRO A 224 15.20 -37.32 -22.54
C PRO A 224 14.54 -38.01 -23.73
N LYS A 225 13.49 -38.77 -23.46
CA LYS A 225 12.69 -39.43 -24.48
C LYS A 225 11.88 -38.38 -25.24
N VAL A 226 12.43 -37.91 -26.37
CA VAL A 226 11.69 -37.13 -27.34
C VAL A 226 10.67 -38.07 -27.97
N GLU A 227 9.38 -37.80 -27.76
CA GLU A 227 8.31 -38.50 -28.46
C GLU A 227 8.17 -37.86 -29.84
N ASP A 228 8.79 -38.49 -30.84
CA ASP A 228 8.61 -38.13 -32.25
C ASP A 228 7.17 -38.45 -32.67
N ASP A 229 6.33 -37.43 -32.70
CA ASP A 229 4.99 -37.46 -33.29
C ASP A 229 5.14 -37.57 -34.83
N SER A 230 5.02 -38.79 -35.35
CA SER A 230 5.16 -39.10 -36.78
C SER A 230 4.19 -40.21 -37.20
N GLY A 231 3.06 -39.79 -37.75
CA GLY A 231 1.97 -40.59 -38.30
C GLY A 231 0.68 -39.75 -38.28
N GLU A 232 -0.07 -39.55 -39.36
CA GLU A 232 -0.02 -40.18 -40.70
C GLU A 232 -0.60 -39.20 -41.75
#